data_AF-A0A937T976-F1
#
_entry.id   AF-A0A937T976-F1
#
_cell.length_a   1.000
_cell.length_b   1.000
_cell.length_c   1.000
_cell.angle_alpha   90.00
_cell.angle_beta   90.00
_cell.angle_gamma   90.00
#
_symmetry.space_group_name_H-M   'P 1'
#
loop_
_entity.id
_entity.type
_entity.pdbx_description
1 polymer ?
#
loop_
_entity_poly.entity_id
_entity_poly.type
_entity_poly.pdbx_seq_one_letter_code
_entity_poly.pdbx_strand_id
1 'polypeptide(L)'
;MSAVRGFFAGVLCFLLFDALILLGLIITINLTVLNPVFVVDEFDKLDVYPVLIEQAKEQLPGQEFIDAETVDELVTELTPWFEEQADAAIYSLYAYLQGEQELNVVISLEPVRALVKEKAREFALASLPPELLDASQSQIEAFLSQVYEGIDEVIPATFQISETAVGQQVAAQLEQVREVIGYINTAYKLLIAMAALLVLLIALAHWWQPTPIVRSIGITFILVGVVGILGSLLDVWLIQVLSRLVGESSMLLGLQAKLPQLAADLTAPVRMYGIGFLSAGIALIVISFLFRTPKASPDVGTGVT
;
A
#
# COMPACT_ATOMS: atom_id res chain seq x y z
N MET A 1 -41.53 10.72 -27.76
CA MET A 1 -41.03 10.76 -26.35
C MET A 1 -40.18 9.55 -25.95
N SER A 2 -40.38 8.36 -26.54
CA SER A 2 -39.61 7.14 -26.21
C SER A 2 -38.11 7.24 -26.57
N ALA A 3 -37.78 7.83 -27.74
CA ALA A 3 -36.39 7.97 -28.20
C ALA A 3 -35.53 8.85 -27.27
N VAL A 4 -36.07 10.00 -26.83
CA VAL A 4 -35.38 10.93 -25.93
C VAL A 4 -35.08 10.28 -24.57
N ARG A 5 -36.04 9.53 -24.01
CA ARG A 5 -35.82 8.81 -22.73
C ARG A 5 -34.75 7.74 -22.85
N GLY A 6 -34.76 6.97 -23.94
CA GLY A 6 -33.73 5.96 -24.21
C GLY A 6 -32.34 6.57 -24.35
N PHE A 7 -32.24 7.72 -25.03
CA PHE A 7 -30.99 8.47 -25.14
C PHE A 7 -30.47 8.94 -23.78
N PHE A 8 -31.30 9.60 -22.96
CA PHE A 8 -30.91 10.05 -21.62
C PHE A 8 -30.48 8.89 -20.72
N ALA A 9 -31.21 7.78 -20.74
CA ALA A 9 -30.82 6.59 -19.98
C ALA A 9 -29.48 6.02 -20.44
N GLY A 10 -29.23 5.98 -21.75
CA GLY A 10 -27.94 5.58 -22.31
C GLY A 10 -26.78 6.45 -21.83
N VAL A 11 -26.96 7.78 -21.88
CA VAL A 11 -25.96 8.74 -21.38
C VAL A 11 -25.71 8.55 -19.89
N LEU A 12 -26.75 8.40 -19.08
CA LEU A 12 -26.61 8.17 -17.63
C LEU A 12 -25.91 6.83 -17.33
N CYS A 13 -26.17 5.77 -18.11
CA CYS A 13 -25.50 4.48 -17.96
C CYS A 13 -24.01 4.55 -18.36
N PHE A 14 -23.67 5.35 -19.36
CA PHE A 14 -22.29 5.61 -19.74
C PHE A 14 -21.54 6.38 -18.64
N LEU A 15 -22.15 7.45 -18.11
CA LEU A 15 -21.58 8.18 -16.98
C LEU A 15 -21.43 7.30 -15.73
N LEU A 16 -22.39 6.40 -15.48
CA LEU A 16 -22.32 5.44 -14.38
C LEU A 16 -21.17 4.45 -14.59
N PHE A 17 -20.99 3.95 -15.82
CA PHE A 17 -19.86 3.09 -16.16
C PHE A 17 -18.53 3.76 -15.83
N ASP A 18 -18.31 4.99 -16.31
CA ASP A 18 -17.07 5.74 -16.06
C ASP A 18 -16.85 6.00 -14.56
N ALA A 19 -17.91 6.41 -13.85
CA ALA A 19 -17.85 6.64 -12.41
C ALA A 19 -17.44 5.38 -11.63
N LEU A 20 -17.97 4.22 -12.00
CA LEU A 20 -17.67 2.95 -11.35
C LEU A 20 -16.27 2.43 -11.69
N ILE A 21 -15.75 2.68 -12.89
CA ILE A 21 -14.36 2.36 -13.24
C ILE A 21 -13.41 3.22 -12.40
N LEU A 22 -13.62 4.54 -12.37
CA LEU A 22 -12.81 5.44 -11.55
C LEU A 22 -12.88 5.09 -10.06
N LEU A 23 -14.07 4.74 -9.57
CA LEU A 23 -14.26 4.31 -8.19
C LEU A 23 -13.48 3.02 -7.88
N GLY A 24 -13.47 2.05 -8.80
CA GLY A 24 -12.69 0.82 -8.65
C GLY A 24 -11.18 1.08 -8.56
N LEU A 25 -10.66 2.01 -9.37
CA LEU A 25 -9.25 2.44 -9.31
C LEU A 25 -8.94 3.11 -7.97
N ILE A 26 -9.78 4.04 -7.52
CA ILE A 26 -9.57 4.73 -6.24
C ILE A 26 -9.63 3.76 -5.06
N ILE A 27 -10.60 2.84 -5.06
CA ILE A 27 -10.69 1.79 -4.03
C ILE A 27 -9.42 0.95 -4.01
N THR A 28 -8.89 0.59 -5.18
CA THR A 28 -7.66 -0.18 -5.28
C THR A 28 -6.49 0.57 -4.67
N ILE A 29 -6.27 1.83 -5.08
CA ILE A 29 -5.20 2.67 -4.51
C ILE A 29 -5.37 2.80 -2.99
N ASN A 30 -6.60 2.97 -2.52
CA ASN A 30 -6.90 3.10 -1.10
C ASN A 30 -6.65 1.82 -0.29
N LEU A 31 -6.89 0.64 -0.88
CA LEU A 31 -6.69 -0.65 -0.23
C LEU A 31 -5.24 -1.13 -0.32
N THR A 32 -4.44 -0.59 -1.24
CA THR A 32 -3.04 -0.99 -1.45
C THR A 32 -2.07 0.10 -1.03
N VAL A 33 -1.67 0.97 -1.95
CA VAL A 33 -0.60 1.97 -1.76
C VAL A 33 -0.94 2.96 -0.65
N LEU A 34 -2.21 3.26 -0.39
CA LEU A 34 -2.62 4.17 0.70
C LEU A 34 -3.01 3.45 2.00
N ASN A 35 -2.82 2.14 2.08
CA ASN A 35 -3.09 1.35 3.28
C ASN A 35 -1.78 0.93 3.96
N PRO A 36 -1.49 1.40 5.19
CA PRO A 36 -0.25 1.05 5.88
C PRO A 36 -0.14 -0.44 6.17
N VAL A 37 -1.26 -1.12 6.45
CA VAL A 37 -1.28 -2.58 6.70
C VAL A 37 -0.83 -3.33 5.45
N PHE A 38 -1.31 -2.93 4.28
CA PHE A 38 -0.89 -3.53 3.02
C PHE A 38 0.60 -3.33 2.78
N VAL A 39 1.13 -2.12 3.04
CA VAL A 39 2.55 -1.83 2.80
C VAL A 39 3.47 -2.59 3.76
N VAL A 40 3.10 -2.70 5.04
CA VAL A 40 3.84 -3.52 6.01
C VAL A 40 3.84 -5.00 5.57
N ASP A 41 2.65 -5.56 5.29
CA ASP A 41 2.53 -6.95 4.81
C ASP A 41 3.35 -7.19 3.54
N GLU A 42 3.44 -6.19 2.67
CA GLU A 42 4.20 -6.28 1.43
C GLU A 42 5.71 -6.17 1.66
N PHE A 43 6.15 -5.33 2.61
CA PHE A 43 7.56 -5.26 3.01
C PHE A 43 8.05 -6.59 3.57
N ASP A 44 7.24 -7.26 4.39
CA ASP A 44 7.50 -8.61 4.91
C ASP A 44 7.65 -9.64 3.78
N LYS A 45 6.70 -9.68 2.84
CA LYS A 45 6.73 -10.65 1.71
C LYS A 45 7.88 -10.42 0.74
N LEU A 46 8.25 -9.16 0.55
CA LEU A 46 9.29 -8.74 -0.39
C LEU A 46 10.70 -8.89 0.19
N ASP A 47 10.83 -9.30 1.46
CA ASP A 47 12.11 -9.44 2.16
C ASP A 47 12.93 -8.12 2.07
N VAL A 48 12.26 -6.97 2.26
CA VAL A 48 12.91 -5.64 2.14
C VAL A 48 13.87 -5.38 3.30
N TYR A 49 13.54 -5.89 4.48
CA TYR A 49 14.31 -5.67 5.71
C TYR A 49 15.77 -6.12 5.60
N PRO A 50 16.10 -7.34 5.15
CA PRO A 50 17.49 -7.75 4.92
C PRO A 50 18.27 -6.78 4.02
N VAL A 51 17.66 -6.25 2.97
CA VAL A 51 18.33 -5.31 2.05
C VAL A 51 18.64 -3.98 2.74
N LEU A 52 17.70 -3.47 3.54
CA LEU A 52 17.91 -2.26 4.35
C LEU A 52 18.98 -2.47 5.41
N ILE A 53 19.00 -3.65 6.04
CA ILE A 53 19.97 -3.98 7.08
C ILE A 53 21.38 -4.12 6.51
N GLU A 54 21.55 -4.77 5.34
CA GLU A 54 22.85 -4.82 4.65
C GLU A 54 23.37 -3.43 4.29
N GLN A 55 22.48 -2.52 3.87
CA GLN A 55 22.89 -1.13 3.62
C GLN A 55 23.22 -0.38 4.91
N ALA A 56 22.48 -0.62 6.00
CA ALA A 56 22.80 -0.05 7.30
C ALA A 56 24.16 -0.56 7.81
N LYS A 57 24.48 -1.83 7.55
CA LYS A 57 25.76 -2.45 7.85
C LYS A 57 26.92 -1.74 7.15
N GLU A 58 26.76 -1.33 5.89
CA GLU A 58 27.77 -0.53 5.18
C GLU A 58 28.00 0.87 5.80
N GLN A 59 27.01 1.40 6.53
CA GLN A 59 27.11 2.69 7.22
C GLN A 59 27.58 2.59 8.67
N LEU A 60 27.58 1.40 9.26
CA LEU A 60 28.19 1.20 10.57
C LEU A 60 29.69 1.51 10.45
N PRO A 61 30.32 2.06 11.50
CA PRO A 61 31.77 2.26 11.57
C PRO A 61 32.50 0.90 11.68
N GLY A 62 32.36 0.07 10.65
CA GLY A 62 32.56 -1.37 10.69
C GLY A 62 33.91 -1.83 10.15
N GLN A 63 35.01 -1.19 10.56
CA GLN A 63 36.36 -1.78 10.46
C GLN A 63 37.31 -1.41 11.61
N GLU A 64 37.05 -0.34 12.39
CA GLU A 64 37.97 0.07 13.46
C GLU A 64 37.68 -0.59 14.82
N PHE A 65 36.42 -0.94 15.12
CA PHE A 65 36.03 -1.33 16.49
C PHE A 65 35.47 -2.74 16.63
N ILE A 66 34.95 -3.33 15.55
CA ILE A 66 34.24 -4.61 15.56
C ILE A 66 34.60 -5.37 14.29
N ASP A 67 34.89 -6.67 14.40
CA ASP A 67 35.17 -7.53 13.25
C ASP A 67 33.88 -7.89 12.47
N ALA A 68 34.04 -8.42 11.25
CA ALA A 68 32.91 -8.69 10.37
C ALA A 68 31.92 -9.74 10.90
N GLU A 69 32.38 -10.75 11.65
CA GLU A 69 31.52 -11.81 12.21
C GLU A 69 30.63 -11.25 13.31
N THR A 70 31.19 -10.42 14.19
CA THR A 70 30.44 -9.74 15.24
C THR A 70 29.40 -8.77 14.68
N VAL A 71 29.68 -8.13 13.53
CA VAL A 71 28.69 -7.28 12.83
C VAL A 71 27.51 -8.11 12.31
N ASP A 72 27.74 -9.32 11.80
CA ASP A 72 26.67 -10.23 11.34
C ASP A 72 25.78 -10.71 12.50
N GLU A 73 26.38 -10.99 13.65
CA GLU A 73 25.63 -11.31 14.88
C GLU A 73 24.79 -10.12 15.33
N LEU A 74 25.37 -8.92 15.41
CA LEU A 74 24.64 -7.69 15.77
C LEU A 74 23.45 -7.44 14.85
N VAL A 75 23.65 -7.57 13.55
CA VAL A 75 22.60 -7.46 12.53
C VAL A 75 21.49 -8.46 12.83
N THR A 76 21.84 -9.73 13.07
CA THR A 76 20.86 -10.79 13.34
C THR A 76 20.06 -10.50 14.62
N GLU A 77 20.71 -10.04 15.68
CA GLU A 77 20.07 -9.69 16.96
C GLU A 77 19.19 -8.43 16.85
N LEU A 78 19.55 -7.48 15.98
CA LEU A 78 18.82 -6.23 15.77
C LEU A 78 17.70 -6.32 14.73
N THR A 79 17.67 -7.35 13.88
CA THR A 79 16.62 -7.53 12.85
C THR A 79 15.21 -7.33 13.40
N PRO A 80 14.79 -7.97 14.53
CA PRO A 80 13.44 -7.80 15.04
C PRO A 80 13.15 -6.36 15.48
N TRP A 81 14.16 -5.67 16.01
CA TRP A 81 14.04 -4.26 16.40
C TRP A 81 13.90 -3.36 15.16
N PHE A 82 14.68 -3.59 14.11
CA PHE A 82 14.57 -2.85 12.85
C PHE A 82 13.19 -3.00 12.21
N GLU A 83 12.65 -4.22 12.19
CA GLU A 83 11.29 -4.51 11.70
C GLU A 83 10.24 -3.69 12.49
N GLU A 84 10.29 -3.75 13.82
CA GLU A 84 9.35 -3.01 14.68
C GLU A 84 9.45 -1.49 14.46
N GLN A 85 10.66 -0.94 14.33
CA GLN A 85 10.85 0.49 14.10
C GLN A 85 10.41 0.91 12.70
N ALA A 86 10.64 0.09 11.68
CA ALA A 86 10.22 0.37 10.32
C ALA A 86 8.69 0.34 10.19
N ASP A 87 8.03 -0.64 10.80
CA ASP A 87 6.57 -0.69 10.89
C ASP A 87 6.02 0.57 11.55
N ALA A 88 6.55 0.94 12.73
CA ALA A 88 6.15 2.15 13.43
C ALA A 88 6.36 3.42 12.59
N ALA A 89 7.47 3.50 11.85
CA ALA A 89 7.76 4.60 10.94
C ALA A 89 6.78 4.65 9.77
N ILE A 90 6.43 3.50 9.17
CA ILE A 90 5.42 3.40 8.12
C ILE A 90 4.07 3.89 8.66
N TYR A 91 3.58 3.37 9.78
CA TYR A 91 2.30 3.82 10.35
C TYR A 91 2.27 5.33 10.64
N SER A 92 3.35 5.87 11.22
CA SER A 92 3.45 7.31 11.48
C SER A 92 3.50 8.14 10.20
N LEU A 93 4.20 7.66 9.16
CA LEU A 93 4.24 8.33 7.86
C LEU A 93 2.85 8.35 7.23
N TYR A 94 2.10 7.26 7.29
CA TYR A 94 0.73 7.21 6.77
C TYR A 94 -0.23 8.11 7.55
N ALA A 95 -0.13 8.14 8.88
CA ALA A 95 -0.91 9.08 9.70
C ALA A 95 -0.61 10.53 9.33
N TYR A 96 0.66 10.86 9.06
CA TYR A 96 1.06 12.17 8.55
C TYR A 96 0.49 12.47 7.16
N LEU A 97 0.63 11.53 6.22
CA LEU A 97 0.13 11.67 4.85
C LEU A 97 -1.40 11.78 4.76
N GLN A 98 -2.13 11.22 5.72
CA GLN A 98 -3.58 11.38 5.85
C GLN A 98 -3.96 12.68 6.56
N GLY A 99 -2.97 13.42 7.10
CA GLY A 99 -3.14 14.66 7.82
C GLY A 99 -3.67 14.50 9.24
N GLU A 100 -3.54 13.31 9.83
CA GLU A 100 -3.97 13.02 11.20
C GLU A 100 -2.97 13.53 12.24
N GLN A 101 -1.68 13.54 11.90
CA GLN A 101 -0.58 13.92 12.79
C GLN A 101 0.51 14.69 12.01
N GLU A 102 1.39 15.40 12.72
CA GLU A 102 2.62 15.96 12.14
C GLU A 102 3.69 14.86 12.00
N LEU A 103 4.59 14.97 11.03
CA LEU A 103 5.65 13.97 10.84
C LEU A 103 6.66 14.11 11.98
N ASN A 104 6.54 13.22 12.95
CA ASN A 104 7.43 13.16 14.10
C ASN A 104 7.63 11.70 14.54
N VAL A 105 8.53 11.00 13.85
CA VAL A 105 8.92 9.63 14.22
C VAL A 105 10.17 9.73 15.11
N VAL A 106 10.06 9.26 16.35
CA VAL A 106 11.21 9.18 17.26
C VAL A 106 11.62 7.71 17.37
N ILE A 107 12.75 7.37 16.77
CA ILE A 107 13.34 6.04 16.79
C ILE A 107 14.37 6.00 17.93
N SER A 108 14.15 5.14 18.92
CA SER A 108 15.08 4.97 20.04
C SER A 108 16.21 4.03 19.65
N LEU A 109 17.43 4.56 19.52
CA LEU A 109 18.62 3.76 19.18
C LEU A 109 19.33 3.20 20.41
N GLU A 110 18.77 3.37 21.62
CA GLU A 110 19.32 2.79 22.85
C GLU A 110 19.54 1.26 22.78
N PRO A 111 18.62 0.44 22.20
CA PRO A 111 18.86 -0.99 22.04
C PRO A 111 20.08 -1.29 21.16
N VAL A 112 20.22 -0.56 20.05
CA VAL A 112 21.37 -0.66 19.13
C VAL A 112 22.66 -0.28 19.87
N ARG A 113 22.64 0.85 20.57
CA ARG A 113 23.78 1.36 21.34
C ARG A 113 24.19 0.39 22.45
N ALA A 114 23.24 -0.19 23.17
CA ALA A 114 23.52 -1.17 24.23
C ALA A 114 24.20 -2.42 23.67
N LEU A 115 23.67 -2.98 22.57
CA LEU A 115 24.24 -4.15 21.90
C LEU A 115 25.63 -3.87 21.31
N VAL A 116 25.81 -2.73 20.64
CA VAL A 116 27.12 -2.32 20.10
C VAL A 116 28.14 -2.15 21.22
N LYS A 117 27.78 -1.54 22.36
CA LYS A 117 28.67 -1.42 23.52
C LYS A 117 29.03 -2.77 24.13
N GLU A 118 28.07 -3.68 24.23
CA GLU A 118 28.28 -5.04 24.74
C GLU A 118 29.27 -5.80 23.86
N LYS A 119 29.04 -5.86 22.55
CA LYS A 119 29.93 -6.55 21.61
C LYS A 119 31.30 -5.88 21.49
N ALA A 120 31.36 -4.54 21.49
CA ALA A 120 32.63 -3.81 21.50
C ALA A 120 33.44 -4.10 22.78
N ARG A 121 32.77 -4.28 23.93
CA ARG A 121 33.42 -4.69 25.17
C ARG A 121 34.01 -6.09 25.06
N GLU A 122 33.24 -7.05 24.56
CA GLU A 122 33.70 -8.43 24.36
C GLU A 122 34.93 -8.47 23.45
N PHE A 123 34.87 -7.74 22.32
CA PHE A 123 35.97 -7.61 21.39
C PHE A 123 37.20 -6.94 22.02
N ALA A 124 37.02 -5.83 22.72
CA ALA A 124 38.11 -5.11 23.40
C ALA A 124 38.80 -5.95 24.48
N LEU A 125 38.05 -6.81 25.18
CA LEU A 125 38.60 -7.73 26.17
C LEU A 125 39.33 -8.93 25.52
N ALA A 126 38.83 -9.42 24.38
CA ALA A 126 39.48 -10.48 23.61
C ALA A 126 40.77 -10.00 22.92
N SER A 127 40.80 -8.74 22.51
CA SER A 127 41.89 -8.09 21.76
C SER A 127 42.57 -6.98 22.57
N LEU A 128 42.84 -7.22 23.86
CA LEU A 128 43.49 -6.23 24.71
C LEU A 128 44.85 -5.81 24.12
N PRO A 129 45.12 -4.50 23.96
CA PRO A 129 46.43 -4.01 23.56
C PRO A 129 47.53 -4.58 24.47
N PRO A 130 48.75 -4.84 23.95
CA PRO A 130 49.84 -5.39 24.74
C PRO A 130 50.18 -4.55 25.98
N GLU A 131 49.95 -3.23 25.93
CA GLU A 131 50.15 -2.33 27.07
C GLU A 131 49.15 -2.54 28.20
N LEU A 132 48.01 -3.20 27.92
CA LEU A 132 46.91 -3.42 28.85
C LEU A 132 46.79 -4.86 29.38
N LEU A 133 47.64 -5.79 28.91
CA LEU A 133 47.60 -7.20 29.35
C LEU A 133 47.94 -7.39 30.85
N ASP A 134 48.80 -6.52 31.40
CA ASP A 134 49.18 -6.50 32.82
C ASP A 134 48.57 -5.29 33.58
N ALA A 135 47.64 -4.57 32.95
CA ALA A 135 47.06 -3.36 33.52
C ALA A 135 46.06 -3.68 34.64
N SER A 136 45.88 -2.72 35.56
CA SER A 136 44.87 -2.86 36.61
C SER A 136 43.45 -2.79 36.02
N GLN A 137 42.48 -3.42 36.71
CA GLN A 137 41.07 -3.39 36.28
C GLN A 137 40.55 -1.96 36.03
N SER A 138 41.01 -0.98 36.81
CA SER A 138 40.66 0.43 36.63
C SER A 138 41.17 1.04 35.32
N GLN A 139 42.31 0.58 34.79
CA GLN A 139 42.84 1.05 33.50
C GLN A 139 42.05 0.48 32.33
N ILE A 140 41.64 -0.80 32.44
CA ILE A 140 40.76 -1.45 31.45
C ILE A 140 39.39 -0.76 31.43
N GLU A 141 38.81 -0.47 32.60
CA GLU A 141 37.54 0.26 32.71
C GLU A 141 37.64 1.69 32.14
N ALA A 142 38.77 2.39 32.33
CA ALA A 142 38.99 3.70 31.74
C ALA A 142 39.07 3.63 30.21
N PHE A 143 39.75 2.62 29.65
CA PHE A 143 39.80 2.38 28.21
C PHE A 143 38.40 2.06 27.64
N LEU A 144 37.65 1.15 28.27
CA LEU A 144 36.29 0.82 27.85
C LEU A 144 35.35 2.04 27.91
N SER A 145 35.50 2.87 28.94
CA SER A 145 34.73 4.12 29.04
C SER A 145 34.98 5.05 27.86
N GLN A 146 36.23 5.14 27.40
CA GLN A 146 36.60 5.93 26.23
C GLN A 146 36.01 5.35 24.94
N VAL A 147 35.99 4.02 24.79
CA VAL A 147 35.33 3.34 23.65
C VAL A 147 33.82 3.61 23.67
N TYR A 148 33.18 3.54 24.83
CA TYR A 148 31.75 3.81 24.97
C TYR A 148 31.39 5.27 24.67
N GLU A 149 32.24 6.22 25.07
CA GLU A 149 32.07 7.63 24.75
C GLU A 149 32.15 7.85 23.23
N GLY A 150 33.11 7.22 22.55
CA GLY A 150 33.20 7.24 21.08
C GLY A 150 31.96 6.64 20.39
N ILE A 151 31.43 5.53 20.91
CA ILE A 151 30.18 4.95 20.40
C ILE A 151 28.99 5.91 20.61
N ASP A 152 28.93 6.56 21.77
CA ASP A 152 27.85 7.51 22.10
C ASP A 152 27.86 8.76 21.23
N GLU A 153 29.05 9.21 20.81
CA GLU A 153 29.22 10.31 19.86
C GLU A 153 28.77 9.94 18.43
N VAL A 154 29.02 8.70 18.01
CA VAL A 154 28.69 8.24 16.64
C VAL A 154 27.22 7.82 16.51
N ILE A 155 26.70 7.09 17.50
CA ILE A 155 25.33 6.57 17.50
C ILE A 155 24.52 7.36 18.52
N PRO A 156 23.67 8.32 18.12
CA PRO A 156 22.87 9.10 19.06
C PRO A 156 21.85 8.21 19.79
N ALA A 157 21.39 8.60 20.98
CA ALA A 157 20.39 7.82 21.75
C ALA A 157 19.04 7.72 21.04
N THR A 158 18.68 8.77 20.30
CA THR A 158 17.41 8.88 19.58
C THR A 158 17.64 9.50 18.22
N PHE A 159 16.98 8.96 17.22
CA PHE A 159 16.92 9.53 15.89
C PHE A 159 15.50 10.06 15.64
N GLN A 160 15.38 11.35 15.33
CA GLN A 160 14.09 11.98 15.10
C GLN A 160 13.92 12.29 13.61
N ILE A 161 12.94 11.64 12.99
CA ILE A 161 12.51 11.94 11.63
C ILE A 161 11.39 12.97 11.73
N SER A 162 11.75 14.22 11.47
CA SER A 162 10.83 15.35 11.35
C SER A 162 10.91 15.96 9.95
N GLU A 163 9.92 16.76 9.57
CA GLU A 163 9.92 17.47 8.28
C GLU A 163 11.21 18.27 8.03
N THR A 164 11.81 18.81 9.10
CA THR A 164 13.09 19.53 9.02
C THR A 164 14.29 18.61 8.78
N ALA A 165 14.22 17.36 9.24
CA ALA A 165 15.31 16.39 9.14
C ALA A 165 15.41 15.76 7.75
N VAL A 166 14.28 15.55 7.06
CA VAL A 166 14.26 14.89 5.72
C VAL A 166 14.74 15.83 4.59
N GLY A 167 14.93 17.11 4.90
CA GLY A 167 15.37 18.13 3.95
C GLY A 167 14.22 18.73 3.11
N GLN A 168 14.42 19.94 2.60
CA GLN A 168 13.37 20.72 1.93
C GLN A 168 12.78 20.00 0.70
N GLN A 169 13.59 19.25 -0.04
CA GLN A 169 13.12 18.56 -1.25
C GLN A 169 12.16 17.42 -0.91
N VAL A 170 12.49 16.58 0.08
CA VAL A 170 11.62 15.46 0.47
C VAL A 170 10.39 15.97 1.19
N ALA A 171 10.52 17.00 2.04
CA ALA A 171 9.37 17.65 2.67
C ALA A 171 8.36 18.19 1.63
N ALA A 172 8.83 18.85 0.56
CA ALA A 172 7.97 19.31 -0.51
C ALA A 172 7.27 18.17 -1.27
N GLN A 173 7.96 17.05 -1.50
CA GLN A 173 7.37 15.87 -2.11
C GLN A 173 6.32 15.23 -1.21
N LEU A 174 6.60 15.13 0.09
CA LEU A 174 5.66 14.59 1.08
C LEU A 174 4.39 15.44 1.17
N GLU A 175 4.52 16.77 1.15
CA GLU A 175 3.35 17.66 1.13
C GLU A 175 2.54 17.50 -0.16
N GLN A 176 3.20 17.33 -1.31
CA GLN A 176 2.53 17.03 -2.56
C GLN A 176 1.77 15.69 -2.49
N VAL A 177 2.38 14.64 -1.92
CA VAL A 177 1.73 13.34 -1.74
C VAL A 177 0.52 13.47 -0.81
N ARG A 178 0.65 14.22 0.29
CA ARG A 178 -0.44 14.52 1.22
C ARG A 178 -1.61 15.22 0.51
N GLU A 179 -1.33 16.22 -0.32
CA GLU A 179 -2.35 16.92 -1.11
C GLU A 179 -3.07 15.95 -2.08
N VAL A 180 -2.31 15.10 -2.77
CA VAL A 180 -2.85 14.06 -3.66
C VAL A 180 -3.74 13.08 -2.89
N ILE A 181 -3.33 12.62 -1.71
CA ILE A 181 -4.14 11.75 -0.85
C ILE A 181 -5.44 12.45 -0.44
N GLY A 182 -5.37 13.74 -0.10
CA GLY A 182 -6.54 14.58 0.17
C GLY A 182 -7.52 14.62 -1.02
N TYR A 183 -7.01 14.79 -2.25
CA TYR A 183 -7.84 14.73 -3.45
C TYR A 183 -8.45 13.35 -3.69
N ILE A 184 -7.69 12.27 -3.47
CA ILE A 184 -8.16 10.90 -3.63
C ILE A 184 -9.31 10.61 -2.66
N ASN A 185 -9.17 10.97 -1.38
CA ASN A 185 -10.23 10.78 -0.37
C ASN A 185 -11.50 11.59 -0.71
N THR A 186 -11.33 12.82 -1.21
CA THR A 186 -12.45 13.66 -1.64
C THR A 186 -13.14 13.07 -2.88
N ALA A 187 -12.36 12.67 -3.88
CA ALA A 187 -12.86 12.03 -5.10
C ALA A 187 -13.59 10.72 -4.80
N TYR A 188 -13.07 9.90 -3.88
CA TYR A 188 -13.72 8.67 -3.42
C TYR A 188 -15.16 8.93 -2.95
N LYS A 189 -15.34 9.86 -2.00
CA LYS A 189 -16.65 10.23 -1.45
C LYS A 189 -17.58 10.80 -2.52
N LEU A 190 -17.04 11.67 -3.39
CA LEU A 190 -17.79 12.28 -4.48
C LEU A 190 -18.25 11.25 -5.51
N LEU A 191 -17.39 10.32 -5.91
CA LEU A 191 -17.72 9.27 -6.88
C LEU A 191 -18.79 8.32 -6.35
N ILE A 192 -18.76 7.95 -5.06
CA ILE A 192 -19.81 7.15 -4.44
C ILE A 192 -21.15 7.89 -4.49
N ALA A 193 -21.18 9.16 -4.05
CA ALA A 193 -22.39 9.97 -4.08
C ALA A 193 -22.91 10.14 -5.52
N MET A 194 -22.02 10.36 -6.48
CA MET A 194 -22.34 10.50 -7.90
C MET A 194 -22.90 9.20 -8.49
N ALA A 195 -22.28 8.04 -8.22
CA ALA A 195 -22.76 6.75 -8.68
C ALA A 195 -24.17 6.44 -8.13
N ALA A 196 -24.40 6.69 -6.84
CA ALA A 196 -25.72 6.53 -6.22
C ALA A 196 -26.76 7.48 -6.85
N LEU A 197 -26.40 8.74 -7.09
CA LEU A 197 -27.25 9.71 -7.76
C LEU A 197 -27.58 9.28 -9.20
N LEU A 198 -26.60 8.79 -9.96
CA LEU A 198 -26.81 8.31 -11.33
C LEU A 198 -27.76 7.11 -11.36
N VAL A 199 -27.60 6.14 -10.45
CA VAL A 199 -28.55 5.03 -10.30
C VAL A 199 -29.96 5.53 -10.00
N LEU A 200 -30.10 6.52 -9.10
CA LEU A 200 -31.40 7.13 -8.77
C LEU A 200 -32.01 7.85 -9.99
N LEU A 201 -31.22 8.61 -10.76
CA LEU A 201 -31.68 9.29 -11.95
C LEU A 201 -32.10 8.32 -13.05
N ILE A 202 -31.39 7.20 -13.24
CA ILE A 202 -31.77 6.12 -14.16
C ILE A 202 -33.11 5.51 -13.72
N ALA A 203 -33.27 5.23 -12.42
CA ALA A 203 -34.52 4.72 -11.88
C ALA A 203 -35.68 5.71 -12.08
N LEU A 204 -35.46 7.00 -11.86
CA LEU A 204 -36.46 8.05 -12.05
C LEU A 204 -36.85 8.23 -13.52
N ALA A 205 -35.89 8.18 -14.45
CA ALA A 205 -36.13 8.28 -15.89
C ALA A 205 -37.05 7.17 -16.42
N HIS A 206 -37.06 6.03 -15.74
CA HIS A 206 -37.81 4.84 -16.10
C HIS A 206 -38.85 4.43 -15.05
N TRP A 207 -39.27 5.34 -14.16
CA TRP A 207 -40.16 5.05 -13.02
C TRP A 207 -41.42 4.24 -13.36
N TRP A 208 -41.89 4.30 -14.61
CA TRP A 208 -43.08 3.60 -15.09
C TRP A 208 -42.84 2.17 -15.58
N GLN A 209 -41.59 1.70 -15.71
CA GLN A 209 -41.24 0.36 -16.20
C GLN A 209 -39.97 -0.17 -15.49
N PRO A 210 -40.10 -1.08 -14.51
CA PRO A 210 -38.95 -1.59 -13.75
C PRO A 210 -38.03 -2.52 -14.57
N THR A 211 -38.57 -3.26 -15.54
CA THR A 211 -37.81 -4.22 -16.37
C THR A 211 -36.62 -3.60 -17.12
N PRO A 212 -36.77 -2.49 -17.88
CA PRO A 212 -35.63 -1.86 -18.56
C PRO A 212 -34.56 -1.30 -17.61
N ILE A 213 -34.93 -0.84 -16.40
CA ILE A 213 -33.98 -0.30 -15.42
C ILE A 213 -32.99 -1.36 -14.99
N VAL A 214 -33.52 -2.48 -14.48
CA VAL A 214 -32.72 -3.56 -13.90
C VAL A 214 -31.79 -4.15 -14.97
N ARG A 215 -32.28 -4.28 -16.21
CA ARG A 215 -31.47 -4.76 -17.33
C ARG A 215 -30.35 -3.78 -17.70
N SER A 216 -30.63 -2.47 -17.76
CA SER A 216 -29.63 -1.47 -18.15
C SER A 216 -28.51 -1.37 -17.12
N ILE A 217 -28.87 -1.26 -15.84
CA ILE A 217 -27.88 -1.23 -14.74
C ILE A 217 -27.10 -2.55 -14.69
N GLY A 218 -27.77 -3.69 -14.86
CA GLY A 218 -27.12 -4.99 -14.90
C GLY A 218 -26.08 -5.12 -16.02
N ILE A 219 -26.38 -4.62 -17.23
CA ILE A 219 -25.42 -4.58 -18.35
C ILE A 219 -24.23 -3.68 -18.00
N THR A 220 -24.46 -2.48 -17.46
CA THR A 220 -23.38 -1.59 -17.02
C THR A 220 -22.48 -2.27 -15.99
N PHE A 221 -23.05 -2.96 -15.00
CA PHE A 221 -22.30 -3.68 -13.97
C PHE A 221 -21.46 -4.83 -14.55
N ILE A 222 -22.02 -5.59 -15.51
CA ILE A 222 -21.26 -6.62 -16.22
C ILE A 222 -20.09 -5.99 -16.99
N LEU A 223 -20.30 -4.89 -17.71
CA LEU A 223 -19.25 -4.22 -18.45
C LEU A 223 -18.13 -3.73 -17.52
N VAL A 224 -18.48 -3.08 -16.41
CA VAL A 224 -17.51 -2.68 -15.37
C VAL A 224 -16.74 -3.88 -14.85
N GLY A 225 -17.46 -4.97 -14.52
CA GLY A 225 -16.86 -6.20 -14.02
C GLY A 225 -15.87 -6.84 -15.00
N VAL A 226 -16.25 -6.94 -16.27
CA VAL A 226 -15.38 -7.46 -17.34
C VAL A 226 -14.14 -6.58 -17.52
N VAL A 227 -14.31 -5.26 -17.59
CA VAL A 227 -13.19 -4.33 -17.73
C VAL A 227 -12.27 -4.38 -16.51
N GLY A 228 -12.80 -4.50 -15.29
CA GLY A 228 -12.01 -4.68 -14.08
C GLY A 228 -11.17 -5.96 -14.10
N ILE A 229 -11.79 -7.09 -14.49
CA ILE A 229 -11.07 -8.36 -14.62
C ILE A 229 -9.98 -8.28 -15.69
N LEU A 230 -10.29 -7.75 -16.87
CA LEU A 230 -9.30 -7.56 -17.95
C LEU A 230 -8.18 -6.59 -17.55
N GLY A 231 -8.52 -5.53 -16.82
CA GLY A 231 -7.56 -4.58 -16.25
C GLY A 231 -6.60 -5.27 -15.29
N SER A 232 -7.09 -6.20 -14.46
CA SER A 232 -6.26 -7.01 -13.56
C SER A 232 -5.38 -8.06 -14.26
N LEU A 233 -5.47 -8.20 -15.59
CA LEU A 233 -4.56 -9.02 -16.39
C LEU A 233 -3.44 -8.18 -17.02
N LEU A 234 -3.46 -6.87 -16.85
CA LEU A 234 -2.40 -5.96 -17.30
C LEU A 234 -1.20 -5.96 -16.34
N ASP A 235 -0.99 -7.05 -15.59
CA ASP A 235 0.14 -7.25 -14.68
C ASP A 235 1.48 -7.03 -15.40
N VAL A 236 1.59 -7.45 -16.67
CA VAL A 236 2.79 -7.22 -17.50
C VAL A 236 3.09 -5.73 -17.68
N TRP A 237 2.05 -4.92 -17.90
CA TRP A 237 2.22 -3.47 -18.02
C TRP A 237 2.60 -2.85 -16.67
N LEU A 238 1.97 -3.29 -15.58
CA LEU A 238 2.31 -2.84 -14.23
C LEU A 238 3.77 -3.18 -13.86
N ILE A 239 4.23 -4.41 -14.13
CA ILE A 239 5.63 -4.84 -13.94
C ILE A 239 6.57 -3.98 -14.79
N GLN A 240 6.18 -3.62 -16.02
CA GLN A 240 6.98 -2.75 -16.86
C GLN A 240 7.07 -1.32 -16.31
N VAL A 241 5.99 -0.80 -15.73
CA VAL A 241 5.98 0.52 -15.08
C VAL A 241 6.81 0.49 -13.78
N LEU A 242 6.62 -0.54 -12.95
CA LEU A 242 7.38 -0.73 -11.71
C LEU A 242 8.88 -0.92 -11.98
N SER A 243 9.26 -1.70 -12.98
CA SER A 243 10.68 -1.88 -13.34
C SER A 243 11.34 -0.58 -13.82
N ARG A 244 10.59 0.32 -14.47
CA ARG A 244 11.09 1.66 -14.82
C ARG A 244 11.25 2.57 -13.61
N LEU A 245 10.36 2.45 -12.62
CA LEU A 245 10.42 3.22 -11.37
C LEU A 245 11.59 2.77 -10.49
N VAL A 246 11.80 1.46 -10.42
CA VAL A 246 12.89 0.82 -9.69
C VAL A 246 14.27 1.19 -10.27
N GLY A 247 14.36 1.47 -11.57
CA GLY A 247 15.61 1.93 -12.20
C GLY A 247 16.75 0.90 -12.11
N GLU A 248 17.97 1.31 -12.46
CA GLU A 248 19.18 0.46 -12.41
C GLU A 248 19.82 0.38 -11.02
N SER A 249 19.11 0.77 -9.95
CA SER A 249 19.69 0.72 -8.61
C SER A 249 19.95 -0.73 -8.20
N SER A 250 21.22 -1.03 -7.90
CA SER A 250 21.66 -2.38 -7.51
C SER A 250 20.93 -2.92 -6.28
N MET A 251 20.49 -2.01 -5.39
CA MET A 251 19.70 -2.33 -4.20
C MET A 251 18.35 -3.00 -4.54
N LEU A 252 17.74 -2.64 -5.68
CA LEU A 252 16.40 -3.08 -6.04
C LEU A 252 16.40 -4.34 -6.92
N LEU A 253 17.56 -4.96 -7.16
CA LEU A 253 17.65 -6.25 -7.87
C LEU A 253 16.89 -7.36 -7.14
N GLY A 254 16.91 -7.37 -5.80
CA GLY A 254 16.12 -8.31 -4.99
C GLY A 254 14.62 -8.12 -5.20
N LEU A 255 14.18 -6.87 -5.21
CA LEU A 255 12.79 -6.49 -5.49
C LEU A 255 12.36 -6.84 -6.92
N GLN A 256 13.27 -6.78 -7.89
CA GLN A 256 12.98 -7.14 -9.28
C GLN A 256 12.47 -8.58 -9.42
N ALA A 257 13.02 -9.52 -8.65
CA ALA A 257 12.57 -10.91 -8.66
C ALA A 257 11.16 -11.10 -8.08
N LYS A 258 10.76 -10.19 -7.17
CA LYS A 258 9.46 -10.22 -6.49
C LYS A 258 8.41 -9.28 -7.11
N LEU A 259 8.78 -8.46 -8.10
CA LEU A 259 7.86 -7.57 -8.83
C LEU A 259 6.59 -8.26 -9.36
N PRO A 260 6.63 -9.50 -9.89
CA PRO A 260 5.40 -10.16 -10.32
C PRO A 260 4.43 -10.42 -9.17
N GLN A 261 4.94 -10.73 -7.97
CA GLN A 261 4.14 -10.93 -6.77
C GLN A 261 3.54 -9.61 -6.30
N LEU A 262 4.34 -8.55 -6.20
CA LEU A 262 3.87 -7.21 -5.87
C LEU A 262 2.79 -6.73 -6.85
N ALA A 263 3.00 -6.94 -8.15
CA ALA A 263 2.01 -6.58 -9.18
C ALA A 263 0.69 -7.35 -8.98
N ALA A 264 0.75 -8.65 -8.70
CA ALA A 264 -0.43 -9.47 -8.44
C ALA A 264 -1.18 -9.02 -7.18
N ASP A 265 -0.46 -8.68 -6.12
CA ASP A 265 -1.05 -8.22 -4.86
C ASP A 265 -1.67 -6.82 -5.01
N LEU A 266 -1.04 -5.94 -5.79
CA LEU A 266 -1.58 -4.62 -6.15
C LEU A 266 -2.84 -4.69 -7.03
N THR A 267 -2.96 -5.69 -7.92
CA THR A 267 -4.13 -5.85 -8.80
C THR A 267 -5.25 -6.71 -8.17
N ALA A 268 -4.99 -7.38 -7.04
CA ALA A 268 -5.97 -8.23 -6.37
C ALA A 268 -7.27 -7.48 -6.01
N PRO A 269 -7.26 -6.24 -5.46
CA PRO A 269 -8.49 -5.51 -5.16
C PRO A 269 -9.30 -5.15 -6.41
N VAL A 270 -8.66 -4.77 -7.52
CA VAL A 270 -9.35 -4.53 -8.81
C VAL A 270 -10.07 -5.79 -9.26
N ARG A 271 -9.41 -6.95 -9.12
CA ARG A 271 -9.98 -8.24 -9.51
C ARG A 271 -11.19 -8.60 -8.65
N MET A 272 -11.09 -8.45 -7.33
CA MET A 272 -12.22 -8.67 -6.41
C MET A 272 -13.39 -7.72 -6.71
N TYR A 273 -13.10 -6.43 -6.95
CA TYR A 273 -14.08 -5.44 -7.36
C TYR A 273 -14.78 -5.84 -8.67
N GLY A 274 -14.01 -6.24 -9.68
CA GLY A 274 -14.52 -6.71 -10.96
C GLY A 274 -15.44 -7.92 -10.84
N ILE A 275 -15.07 -8.92 -10.04
CA ILE A 275 -15.89 -10.11 -9.76
C ILE A 275 -17.20 -9.72 -9.05
N GLY A 276 -17.12 -8.80 -8.07
CA GLY A 276 -18.29 -8.27 -7.37
C GLY A 276 -19.30 -7.61 -8.32
N PHE A 277 -18.83 -6.72 -9.20
CA PHE A 277 -19.70 -6.06 -10.18
C PHE A 277 -20.24 -7.03 -11.24
N LEU A 278 -19.42 -7.97 -11.71
CA LEU A 278 -19.85 -8.97 -12.69
C LEU A 278 -20.98 -9.85 -12.12
N SER A 279 -20.80 -10.38 -10.91
CA SER A 279 -21.79 -11.22 -10.23
C SER A 279 -23.08 -10.46 -9.93
N ALA A 280 -22.99 -9.25 -9.40
CA ALA A 280 -24.14 -8.37 -9.17
C ALA A 280 -24.88 -8.06 -10.48
N GLY A 281 -24.15 -7.77 -11.56
CA GLY A 281 -24.72 -7.49 -12.87
C GLY A 281 -25.48 -8.68 -13.46
N ILE A 282 -24.92 -9.90 -13.36
CA ILE A 282 -25.59 -11.15 -13.77
C ILE A 282 -26.88 -11.35 -12.96
N ALA A 283 -26.81 -11.19 -11.64
CA ALA A 283 -27.98 -11.33 -10.76
C ALA A 283 -29.10 -10.35 -11.13
N LEU A 284 -28.76 -9.08 -11.40
CA LEU A 284 -29.72 -8.08 -11.88
C LEU A 284 -30.37 -8.51 -13.20
N ILE A 285 -29.59 -9.01 -14.17
CA ILE A 285 -30.15 -9.49 -15.44
C ILE A 285 -31.12 -10.66 -15.21
N VAL A 286 -30.78 -11.63 -14.37
CA VAL A 286 -31.66 -12.76 -14.04
C VAL A 286 -32.97 -12.28 -13.40
N ILE A 287 -32.88 -11.37 -12.42
CA ILE A 287 -34.04 -10.76 -11.76
C ILE A 287 -34.92 -10.02 -12.77
N SER A 288 -34.32 -9.34 -13.76
CA SER A 288 -35.07 -8.67 -14.83
C SER A 288 -35.94 -9.64 -15.64
N PHE A 289 -35.55 -10.90 -15.79
CA PHE A 289 -36.37 -11.90 -16.48
C PHE A 289 -37.55 -12.37 -15.62
N LEU A 290 -37.37 -12.47 -14.30
CA LEU A 290 -38.43 -12.88 -13.36
C LEU A 290 -39.57 -11.87 -13.27
N PHE A 291 -39.29 -10.57 -13.48
CA PHE A 291 -40.33 -9.53 -13.51
C PHE A 291 -41.18 -9.51 -14.78
N ARG A 292 -40.90 -10.36 -15.78
CA ARG A 292 -41.69 -10.40 -17.01
C ARG A 292 -43.01 -11.14 -16.74
N THR A 293 -44.06 -10.39 -16.43
CA THR A 293 -45.39 -10.92 -16.13
C THR A 293 -45.88 -11.81 -17.27
N PRO A 294 -46.40 -13.02 -17.01
CA PRO A 294 -47.00 -13.85 -18.04
C PRO A 294 -48.13 -13.07 -18.72
N LYS A 295 -48.02 -12.82 -20.03
CA LYS A 295 -49.17 -12.33 -20.79
C LYS A 295 -50.24 -13.42 -20.71
N ALA A 296 -51.37 -13.11 -20.09
CA ALA A 296 -52.54 -13.97 -20.09
C ALA A 296 -52.81 -14.38 -21.54
N SER A 297 -52.78 -15.69 -21.79
CA SER A 297 -53.08 -16.26 -23.10
C SER A 297 -54.47 -15.77 -23.50
N PRO A 298 -54.66 -15.21 -24.71
CA PRO A 298 -56.00 -14.85 -25.16
C PRO A 298 -56.84 -16.12 -25.15
N ASP A 299 -57.92 -16.04 -24.38
CA ASP A 299 -58.91 -17.08 -24.21
C ASP A 299 -59.32 -17.63 -25.57
N VAL A 300 -59.21 -18.94 -25.74
CA VAL A 300 -59.58 -19.65 -26.96
C VAL A 300 -61.09 -19.53 -27.07
N GLY A 301 -61.54 -18.51 -27.80
CA GLY A 301 -62.92 -18.34 -28.19
C GLY A 301 -63.40 -19.59 -28.91
N THR A 302 -64.19 -20.37 -28.20
CA THR A 302 -65.02 -21.46 -28.70
C THR A 302 -65.90 -20.95 -29.84
N GLY A 303 -65.49 -21.24 -31.07
CA GLY A 303 -66.37 -21.17 -32.24
C GLY A 303 -67.33 -22.35 -32.20
N VAL A 304 -68.52 -22.14 -31.63
CA VAL A 304 -69.68 -23.00 -31.83
C VAL A 304 -70.66 -22.24 -32.71
N THR A 305 -70.71 -22.62 -33.99
CA THR A 305 -71.88 -22.49 -34.88
C THR A 305 -71.87 -23.67 -35.82
#